data_AF-A0AAW6XNK8-F1
#
_entry.id   AF-A0AAW6XNK8-F1
#
_cell.length_a   1.000
_cell.length_b   1.000
_cell.length_c   1.000
_cell.angle_alpha   90.00
_cell.angle_beta   90.00
_cell.angle_gamma   90.00
#
_symmetry.space_group_name_H-M   'P 1'
#
loop_
_entity.id
_entity.type
_entity.pdbx_description
1 polymer ?
#
loop_
_entity_poly.entity_id
_entity_poly.type
_entity_poly.pdbx_seq_one_letter_code
_entity_poly.pdbx_strand_id
1 'polypeptide(L)'
;KVPVIYAPAKTGNIFVLDRRNGELVVPAPEKPVPQGAAKGDYVTPTQPFSELSFRPTKDLSGADMWGATMFDQLVCRVMFHQMRYEGIFTP
;
A
#
# COMPACT_ATOMS: atom_id res chain seq x y z
N LYS A 1 24.31 -8.08 -18.33
CA LYS A 1 23.55 -8.01 -17.05
C LYS A 1 23.45 -6.55 -16.65
N VAL A 2 22.25 -6.06 -16.29
CA VAL A 2 22.07 -4.70 -15.77
C VAL A 2 22.37 -4.71 -14.26
N PRO A 3 23.23 -3.80 -13.74
CA PRO A 3 23.48 -3.73 -12.30
C PRO A 3 22.31 -3.04 -11.59
N VAL A 4 21.64 -3.75 -10.68
CA VAL A 4 20.41 -3.26 -10.04
C VAL A 4 20.55 -3.09 -8.53
N ILE A 5 19.77 -2.16 -7.98
CA ILE A 5 19.42 -2.09 -6.57
C ILE A 5 17.95 -2.47 -6.38
N TYR A 6 17.67 -3.15 -5.28
CA TYR A 6 16.32 -3.46 -4.84
C TYR A 6 15.96 -2.55 -3.66
N ALA A 7 14.88 -1.79 -3.81
CA ALA A 7 14.35 -0.90 -2.79
C ALA A 7 12.97 -1.40 -2.34
N PRO A 8 12.90 -2.25 -1.30
CA PRO A 8 11.62 -2.68 -0.73
C PRO A 8 10.97 -1.54 0.06
N ALA A 9 9.69 -1.29 -0.19
CA ALA A 9 8.87 -0.31 0.51
C ALA A 9 7.91 -0.98 1.49
N LYS A 10 7.50 -0.24 2.53
CA LYS A 10 6.52 -0.72 3.55
C LYS A 10 5.18 -1.13 2.96
N THR A 11 4.86 -0.67 1.76
CA THR A 11 3.64 -1.01 1.02
C THR A 11 3.69 -2.40 0.38
N GLY A 12 4.81 -3.11 0.47
CA GLY A 12 5.05 -4.41 -0.17
C GLY A 12 5.60 -4.30 -1.60
N ASN A 13 5.69 -3.08 -2.16
CA ASN A 13 6.32 -2.85 -3.46
C ASN A 13 7.84 -3.01 -3.37
N ILE A 14 8.42 -3.65 -4.38
CA ILE A 14 9.88 -3.73 -4.56
C ILE A 14 10.24 -2.96 -5.81
N PHE A 15 10.87 -1.80 -5.66
CA PHE A 15 11.35 -1.02 -6.80
C PHE A 15 12.72 -1.54 -7.21
N VAL A 16 12.88 -1.85 -8.49
CA VAL A 16 14.14 -2.33 -9.06
C VAL A 16 14.68 -1.24 -9.96
N LEU A 17 15.82 -0.66 -9.57
CA LEU A 17 16.41 0.49 -10.24
C LEU A 17 17.80 0.13 -10.75
N ASP A 18 18.17 0.62 -11.93
CA ASP A 18 19.57 0.58 -12.37
C ASP A 18 20.37 1.52 -11.47
N ARG A 19 21.38 0.97 -10.79
CA ARG A 19 22.15 1.71 -9.78
C ARG A 19 22.96 2.89 -10.34
N ARG A 20 23.10 2.99 -11.67
CA ARG A 20 23.95 3.98 -12.34
C ARG A 20 23.18 5.26 -12.67
N ASN A 21 21.88 5.15 -12.97
CA ASN A 21 21.05 6.27 -13.43
C ASN A 21 19.69 6.37 -12.70
N GLY A 22 19.31 5.37 -11.91
CA GLY A 22 18.03 5.34 -11.20
C GLY A 22 16.83 4.96 -12.06
N GLU A 23 17.02 4.54 -13.31
CA GLU A 23 15.91 4.11 -14.17
C GLU A 23 15.27 2.81 -13.67
N LEU A 24 13.95 2.72 -13.81
CA LEU A 24 13.19 1.54 -13.46
C LEU A 24 13.55 0.38 -14.40
N VAL A 25 14.02 -0.73 -13.82
CA VAL A 25 14.24 -2.00 -14.52
C VAL A 25 12.98 -2.86 -14.47
N VAL A 26 12.22 -2.78 -13.39
CA VAL A 26 10.86 -3.31 -13.30
C VAL A 26 9.87 -2.15 -13.38
N PRO A 27 8.87 -2.20 -14.27
CA PRO A 27 7.90 -1.12 -14.39
C PRO A 27 7.16 -0.85 -13.07
N ALA A 28 6.91 0.41 -12.80
CA ALA A 28 6.11 0.87 -11.67
C ALA A 28 5.11 1.94 -12.13
N PRO A 29 4.06 1.56 -12.88
CA PRO A 29 3.08 2.52 -13.38
C PRO A 29 2.39 3.28 -12.25
N GLU A 30 2.16 4.57 -12.48
CA GLU A 30 1.34 5.44 -11.64
C GLU A 30 -0.13 5.00 -11.68
N LYS A 31 -0.76 4.86 -10.52
CA LYS A 31 -2.19 4.53 -10.41
C LYS A 31 -2.89 5.52 -9.49
N PRO A 32 -4.17 5.85 -9.74
CA PRO A 32 -4.97 6.66 -8.83
C PRO A 32 -5.05 6.02 -7.44
N VAL A 33 -5.00 6.86 -6.41
CA VAL A 33 -5.13 6.42 -5.01
C VAL A 33 -6.20 7.23 -4.28
N PRO A 34 -6.79 6.71 -3.18
CA PRO A 34 -7.74 7.45 -2.37
C PRO A 34 -7.23 8.84 -1.94
N GLN A 35 -8.15 9.78 -1.77
CA GLN A 35 -7.85 11.20 -1.51
C GLN A 35 -8.52 11.68 -0.21
N GLY A 36 -8.32 12.96 0.10
CA GLY A 36 -8.87 13.60 1.30
C GLY A 36 -7.88 13.53 2.44
N ALA A 37 -6.75 14.21 2.28
CA ALA A 37 -5.72 14.35 3.29
C ALA A 37 -6.26 15.00 4.57
N ALA A 38 -5.61 14.72 5.70
CA ALA A 38 -5.88 15.41 6.94
C ALA A 38 -5.66 16.93 6.77
N LYS A 39 -6.32 17.73 7.61
CA LYS A 39 -6.22 19.19 7.55
C LYS A 39 -4.76 19.63 7.72
N GLY A 40 -4.23 20.32 6.70
CA GLY A 40 -2.85 20.82 6.68
C GLY A 40 -1.85 19.88 6.01
N ASP A 41 -2.29 18.72 5.54
CA ASP A 41 -1.46 17.77 4.79
C ASP A 41 -1.72 17.84 3.27
N TYR A 42 -0.77 17.33 2.49
CA TYR A 42 -0.82 17.33 1.03
C TYR A 42 -0.56 15.92 0.48
N VAL A 43 -1.45 15.46 -0.39
CA VAL A 43 -1.34 14.16 -1.06
C VAL A 43 -1.38 14.34 -2.58
N THR A 44 -0.67 13.47 -3.29
CA THR A 44 -0.71 13.39 -4.76
C THR A 44 -1.87 12.48 -5.22
N PRO A 45 -2.49 12.75 -6.38
CA PRO A 45 -3.60 11.94 -6.90
C PRO A 45 -3.20 10.53 -7.32
N THR A 46 -1.91 10.28 -7.60
CA THR A 46 -1.41 8.98 -8.05
C THR A 46 -0.17 8.53 -7.28
N GLN A 47 0.08 7.23 -7.28
CA GLN A 47 1.28 6.62 -6.71
C GLN A 47 1.85 5.54 -7.65
N PRO A 48 3.17 5.27 -7.59
CA PRO A 48 3.79 4.22 -8.38
C PRO A 48 3.55 2.84 -7.77
N PHE A 49 3.06 1.91 -8.58
CA PHE A 49 2.85 0.50 -8.19
C PHE A 49 3.82 -0.40 -8.95
N SER A 50 4.90 -0.83 -8.28
CA SER A 50 5.83 -1.81 -8.85
C SER A 50 5.10 -3.09 -9.26
N GLU A 51 5.41 -3.59 -10.46
CA GLU A 51 4.94 -4.90 -10.93
C GLU A 51 5.60 -6.05 -10.17
N LEU A 52 6.74 -5.81 -9.52
CA LEU A 52 7.32 -6.71 -8.53
C LEU A 52 6.85 -6.27 -7.13
N SER A 53 5.84 -6.96 -6.61
CA SER A 53 5.24 -6.62 -5.32
C SER A 53 4.76 -7.85 -4.57
N PHE A 54 4.95 -7.85 -3.25
CA PHE A 54 4.34 -8.82 -2.33
C PHE A 54 3.02 -8.31 -1.74
N ARG A 55 2.54 -7.15 -2.21
CA ARG A 55 1.31 -6.55 -1.73
C ARG A 55 0.11 -7.48 -2.06
N PRO A 56 -0.84 -7.65 -1.11
CA PRO A 56 -2.12 -8.29 -1.41
C PRO A 56 -2.83 -7.60 -2.58
N THR A 57 -3.48 -8.39 -3.43
CA THR A 57 -4.23 -7.88 -4.59
C THR A 57 -5.60 -7.31 -4.21
N LYS A 58 -6.14 -7.74 -3.06
CA LYS A 58 -7.43 -7.32 -2.53
C LYS A 58 -7.21 -6.38 -1.35
N ASP A 59 -8.13 -5.43 -1.19
CA ASP A 59 -8.21 -4.60 0.00
C ASP A 59 -8.68 -5.42 1.20
N LEU A 60 -8.30 -4.97 2.40
CA LEU A 60 -8.70 -5.60 3.65
C LEU A 60 -10.21 -5.52 3.85
N SER A 61 -10.76 -6.60 4.38
CA SER A 61 -12.17 -6.71 4.75
C SER A 61 -12.30 -7.18 6.19
N GLY A 62 -13.52 -7.10 6.73
CA GLY A 62 -13.81 -7.63 8.07
C GLY A 62 -13.54 -9.15 8.19
N ALA A 63 -13.45 -9.89 7.09
CA ALA A 63 -13.11 -11.31 7.09
C ALA A 63 -11.60 -11.57 7.30
N ASP A 64 -10.75 -10.58 7.05
CA ASP A 64 -9.30 -10.66 7.22
C ASP A 64 -8.85 -10.35 8.67
N MET A 65 -9.81 -9.96 9.52
CA MET A 65 -9.54 -9.59 10.91
C MET A 65 -9.49 -10.80 11.84
N TRP A 66 -8.53 -10.80 12.75
CA TRP A 66 -8.33 -11.83 13.76
C TRP A 66 -8.23 -11.17 15.15
N GLY A 67 -8.53 -11.94 16.20
CA GLY A 67 -8.43 -11.49 17.59
C GLY A 67 -7.95 -12.61 18.50
N ALA A 68 -7.43 -12.27 19.68
CA ALA A 68 -7.05 -13.26 20.69
C ALA A 68 -8.27 -14.03 21.22
N THR A 69 -9.41 -13.34 21.32
CA THR A 69 -10.72 -13.91 21.62
C THR A 69 -11.76 -13.46 20.58
N MET A 70 -12.94 -14.10 20.63
CA MET A 70 -14.08 -13.70 19.80
C MET A 70 -14.55 -12.26 20.07
N PHE A 71 -14.39 -11.77 21.31
CA PHE A 71 -14.74 -10.40 21.67
C PHE A 71 -13.77 -9.40 21.07
N ASP A 72 -12.47 -9.70 21.07
CA ASP A 72 -11.45 -8.85 20.44
C ASP A 72 -11.70 -8.74 18.93
N GLN A 73 -11.98 -9.86 18.27
CA GLN A 73 -12.29 -9.87 16.84
C GLN A 73 -13.53 -9.03 16.51
N LEU A 74 -14.59 -9.13 17.33
CA LEU A 74 -15.80 -8.31 17.18
C LEU A 74 -15.48 -6.81 17.33
N VAL A 75 -14.76 -6.44 18.38
CA VAL A 75 -14.40 -5.03 18.65
C VAL A 75 -13.55 -4.47 17.52
N CYS A 76 -12.51 -5.19 17.08
CA CYS A 76 -11.68 -4.79 15.94
C CYS A 76 -12.52 -4.57 14.68
N ARG A 77 -13.50 -5.44 14.41
CA ARG A 77 -14.39 -5.30 13.24
C ARG A 77 -15.31 -4.10 13.33
N VAL A 78 -15.86 -3.81 14.51
CA VAL A 78 -16.67 -2.59 14.72
C VAL A 78 -15.81 -1.35 14.50
N MET A 79 -14.60 -1.30 15.08
CA MET A 79 -13.67 -0.19 14.88
C MET A 79 -13.34 0.00 13.40
N PHE A 80 -13.06 -1.09 12.67
CA PHE A 80 -12.79 -1.03 11.23
C PHE A 80 -13.93 -0.41 10.44
N HIS A 81 -15.18 -0.79 10.73
CA HIS A 81 -16.35 -0.21 10.07
C HIS A 81 -16.63 1.25 10.46
N GLN A 82 -16.08 1.75 11.57
CA GLN A 82 -16.15 3.16 11.96
C GLN A 82 -15.06 4.00 11.29
N MET A 83 -14.00 3.38 10.77
CA MET A 83 -12.92 4.06 10.07
C MET A 83 -13.21 4.14 8.56
N ARG A 84 -12.66 5.16 7.90
CA ARG A 84 -12.63 5.23 6.44
C ARG A 84 -11.49 4.35 5.94
N TYR A 85 -11.80 3.31 5.17
CA TYR A 85 -10.82 2.49 4.49
C TYR A 85 -11.26 2.24 3.05
N GLU A 86 -10.53 2.84 2.12
CA GLU A 86 -10.75 2.78 0.67
C GLU A 86 -9.57 2.06 -0.02
N GLY A 87 -8.82 1.27 0.76
CA GLY A 87 -7.61 0.58 0.32
C GLY A 87 -6.32 1.26 0.73
N ILE A 88 -5.22 0.82 0.14
CA ILE A 88 -3.89 1.38 0.40
C ILE A 88 -3.83 2.87 0.04
N PHE A 89 -3.09 3.65 0.82
CA PHE A 89 -3.01 5.12 0.72
C PHE A 89 -4.30 5.88 1.07
N THR A 90 -5.28 5.24 1.73
CA THR A 90 -6.37 5.99 2.39
C THR A 90 -5.76 6.92 3.45
N PRO A 91 -5.88 8.25 3.32
CA PRO A 91 -5.33 9.20 4.29
C PRO A 91 -6.11 9.23 5.60
#